data_AF-A0AAD4YIR0-F1
#
_entry.id   AF-A0AAD4YIR0-F1
#
_cell.length_a   1.000
_cell.length_b   1.000
_cell.length_c   1.000
_cell.angle_alpha   90.00
_cell.angle_beta   90.00
_cell.angle_gamma   90.00
#
_symmetry.space_group_name_H-M   'P 1'
#
loop_
_entity.id
_entity.type
_entity.pdbx_description
1 polymer ?
#
loop_
_entity_poly.entity_id
_entity_poly.type
_entity_poly.pdbx_seq_one_letter_code
_entity_poly.pdbx_strand_id
1 'polypeptide(L)'
;MGCTGCQIDWKKGKNVTLKTIKKKHKHKGCGTVRTVTKTVSNDSFFNFFAPPEVPESGGLDDDSEAILTADFEIGHFLRERIIPRSVLYFTGEAIEDDDDDYDEEGEEADEDNFLVKVKVKVKSLSRVRLFETPWTVAHQAPQSMEFSRQEY
;
A
#
# COMPACT_ATOMS: atom_id res chain seq x y z
N MET A 1 -27.02 5.49 -6.63
CA MET A 1 -26.10 4.38 -6.94
C MET A 1 -25.04 4.39 -5.86
N GLY A 2 -24.82 3.28 -5.15
CA GLY A 2 -23.81 3.19 -4.09
C GLY A 2 -22.55 2.48 -4.59
N CYS A 3 -21.41 2.78 -3.98
CA CYS A 3 -20.17 2.04 -4.20
C CYS A 3 -20.26 0.70 -3.45
N THR A 4 -20.05 -0.41 -4.15
CA THR A 4 -20.01 -1.75 -3.52
C THR A 4 -18.58 -2.26 -3.52
N GLY A 5 -18.06 -2.50 -2.32
CA GLY A 5 -16.72 -3.06 -2.12
C GLY A 5 -16.62 -4.56 -2.40
N CYS A 6 -15.43 -5.10 -2.18
CA CYS A 6 -15.14 -6.53 -2.24
C CYS A 6 -14.32 -6.96 -1.01
N GLN A 7 -14.79 -7.98 -0.29
CA GLN A 7 -14.09 -8.46 0.90
C GLN A 7 -12.74 -9.08 0.52
N ILE A 8 -11.68 -8.62 1.17
CA ILE A 8 -10.32 -9.16 0.98
C ILE A 8 -10.02 -10.18 2.08
N ASP A 9 -9.75 -11.42 1.68
CA ASP A 9 -9.34 -12.49 2.59
C ASP A 9 -7.84 -12.43 2.89
N TRP A 10 -7.47 -11.60 3.87
CA TRP A 10 -6.08 -11.43 4.28
C TRP A 10 -5.49 -12.68 4.94
N LYS A 11 -4.29 -13.08 4.49
CA LYS A 11 -3.48 -14.06 5.22
C LYS A 11 -3.05 -13.48 6.58
N LYS A 12 -2.79 -14.36 7.55
CA LYS A 12 -2.41 -13.98 8.93
C LYS A 12 -1.25 -12.97 8.92
N GLY A 13 -1.48 -11.80 9.53
CA GLY A 13 -0.47 -10.74 9.67
C GLY A 13 -0.15 -10.00 8.36
N LYS A 14 -0.96 -10.16 7.31
CA LYS A 14 -0.79 -9.47 6.02
C LYS A 14 -1.84 -8.39 5.77
N ASN A 15 -2.80 -8.21 6.67
CA ASN A 15 -3.73 -7.09 6.57
C ASN A 15 -2.97 -5.76 6.77
N VAL A 16 -2.87 -4.98 5.70
CA VAL A 16 -2.18 -3.68 5.65
C VAL A 16 -3.10 -2.49 5.97
N THR A 17 -4.42 -2.70 5.98
CA THR A 17 -5.40 -1.67 6.35
C THR A 17 -5.46 -1.44 7.86
N LEU A 18 -4.81 -2.31 8.64
CA LEU A 18 -4.75 -2.22 10.10
C LEU A 18 -3.30 -2.19 10.59
N LYS A 19 -3.01 -1.30 11.54
CA LYS A 19 -1.74 -1.24 12.25
C LYS A 19 -1.91 -1.73 13.68
N THR A 20 -1.08 -2.70 14.07
CA THR A 20 -1.09 -3.27 15.43
C THR A 20 -0.12 -2.50 16.33
N ILE A 21 -0.66 -1.78 17.31
CA ILE A 21 0.12 -1.04 18.33
C ILE A 21 0.14 -1.86 19.62
N LYS A 22 1.34 -2.24 20.06
CA LYS A 22 1.56 -2.98 21.31
C LYS A 22 1.96 -2.01 22.41
N LYS A 23 1.10 -1.83 23.41
CA LYS A 23 1.39 -1.00 24.58
C LYS A 23 1.67 -1.89 25.79
N LYS A 24 2.88 -1.79 26.33
CA LYS A 24 3.24 -2.50 27.57
C LYS A 24 2.65 -1.75 28.76
N HIS A 25 1.75 -2.41 29.48
CA HIS A 25 1.18 -1.93 30.73
C HIS A 25 1.89 -2.63 31.89
N LYS A 26 2.52 -1.85 32.76
CA LYS A 26 3.09 -2.36 34.01
C LYS A 26 2.06 -2.17 35.12
N HIS A 27 1.69 -3.27 35.78
CA HIS A 27 0.79 -3.20 36.93
C HIS A 27 1.49 -2.51 38.10
N LYS A 28 0.86 -1.48 38.68
CA LYS A 28 1.37 -0.84 39.90
C LYS A 28 1.25 -1.83 41.06
N GLY A 29 2.34 -2.08 41.79
CA GLY A 29 2.39 -2.98 42.96
C GLY A 29 2.87 -4.42 42.71
N CYS A 30 2.53 -5.04 41.57
CA CYS A 30 2.88 -6.45 41.29
C CYS A 30 4.08 -6.60 40.34
N GLY A 31 4.57 -5.51 39.73
CA GLY A 31 5.72 -5.52 38.81
C GLY A 31 5.46 -6.21 37.46
N THR A 32 4.41 -7.02 37.35
CA THR A 32 4.01 -7.77 36.15
C THR A 32 3.68 -6.83 34.97
N VAL A 33 4.33 -7.08 33.83
CA VAL A 33 4.12 -6.36 32.57
C VAL A 33 3.20 -7.16 31.67
N ARG A 34 2.04 -6.59 31.32
CA ARG A 34 1.12 -7.14 30.30
C ARG A 34 1.26 -6.32 29.03
N THR A 35 1.25 -6.96 27.87
CA THR A 35 1.25 -6.26 26.58
C THR A 35 -0.18 -6.20 26.06
N VAL A 36 -0.77 -5.01 26.02
CA VAL A 36 -2.09 -4.78 25.42
C VAL A 36 -1.88 -4.48 23.94
N THR A 37 -2.53 -5.27 23.09
CA THR A 37 -2.45 -5.11 21.64
C THR A 37 -3.71 -4.41 21.17
N LYS A 38 -3.57 -3.25 20.53
CA LYS A 38 -4.67 -2.51 19.90
C LYS A 38 -4.45 -2.47 18.40
N THR A 39 -5.50 -2.74 17.64
CA THR A 39 -5.54 -2.55 16.19
C THR A 39 -6.15 -1.18 15.90
N VAL A 40 -5.48 -0.40 15.06
CA VAL A 40 -5.93 0.93 14.60
C VAL A 40 -6.02 0.89 13.08
N SER A 41 -6.97 1.61 12.49
CA SER A 41 -7.03 1.82 11.05
C SER A 41 -5.73 2.44 10.54
N ASN A 42 -5.32 2.05 9.34
CA ASN A 42 -4.15 2.52 8.66
C ASN A 42 -4.55 2.94 7.25
N ASP A 43 -3.92 4.01 6.76
CA ASP A 43 -4.14 4.44 5.40
C ASP A 43 -3.51 3.42 4.42
N SER A 44 -4.32 2.99 3.46
CA SER A 44 -3.98 1.91 2.53
C SER A 44 -4.84 2.02 1.29
N PHE A 45 -4.23 1.79 0.13
CA PHE A 45 -4.95 1.64 -1.14
C PHE A 45 -6.10 0.62 -1.05
N PHE A 46 -5.92 -0.43 -0.24
CA PHE A 46 -6.94 -1.48 -0.10
C PHE A 46 -8.20 -1.04 0.67
N ASN A 47 -8.22 0.16 1.27
CA ASN A 47 -9.43 0.75 1.82
C ASN A 47 -10.47 1.03 0.70
N PHE A 48 -10.02 1.20 -0.55
CA PHE A 48 -10.86 1.34 -1.74
C PHE A 48 -11.86 0.17 -1.93
N PHE A 49 -11.49 -1.04 -1.48
CA PHE A 49 -12.38 -2.21 -1.59
C PHE A 49 -13.38 -2.30 -0.43
N ALA A 50 -13.34 -1.40 0.53
CA ALA A 50 -14.25 -1.32 1.65
C ALA A 50 -14.77 0.13 1.79
N PRO A 51 -15.49 0.64 0.76
CA PRO A 51 -16.00 2.00 0.78
C PRO A 51 -17.00 2.19 1.94
N PRO A 52 -17.14 3.43 2.46
CA PRO A 52 -18.14 3.74 3.48
C PRO A 52 -19.56 3.35 3.05
N GLU A 53 -20.35 2.82 3.98
CA GLU A 53 -21.75 2.51 3.73
C GLU A 53 -22.58 3.80 3.70
N VAL A 54 -23.41 3.94 2.66
CA VAL A 54 -24.33 5.08 2.54
C VAL A 54 -25.66 4.73 3.21
N PRO A 55 -26.04 5.39 4.32
CA PRO A 55 -27.30 5.12 4.99
C PRO A 55 -28.48 5.55 4.11
N GLU A 56 -29.54 4.74 4.05
CA GLU A 56 -30.73 5.00 3.21
C GLU A 56 -31.58 6.18 3.74
N SER A 57 -31.48 6.50 5.03
CA SER A 57 -32.36 7.46 5.72
C SER A 57 -31.64 8.66 6.35
N GLY A 58 -30.45 9.02 5.88
CA GLY A 58 -29.68 10.15 6.41
C GLY A 58 -28.59 10.63 5.45
N GLY A 59 -28.10 11.86 5.67
CA GLY A 59 -26.93 12.37 4.95
C GLY A 59 -25.64 11.68 5.41
N LEU A 60 -24.64 11.66 4.54
CA LEU A 60 -23.28 11.27 4.89
C LEU A 60 -22.63 12.40 5.70
N ASP A 61 -21.72 12.04 6.60
CA ASP A 61 -20.81 13.03 7.17
C ASP A 61 -19.74 13.44 6.15
N ASP A 62 -19.22 14.66 6.29
CA ASP A 62 -18.27 15.27 5.35
C ASP A 62 -17.05 14.36 5.06
N ASP A 63 -16.57 13.61 6.07
CA ASP A 63 -15.45 12.69 5.91
C ASP A 63 -15.81 11.50 4.99
N SER A 64 -17.01 10.93 5.15
CA SER A 64 -17.49 9.84 4.30
C SER A 64 -17.74 10.30 2.86
N GLU A 65 -18.26 11.53 2.68
CA GLU A 65 -18.46 12.13 1.36
C GLU A 65 -17.13 12.38 0.63
N ALA A 66 -16.13 12.89 1.35
CA ALA A 66 -14.78 13.08 0.81
C ALA A 66 -14.13 11.76 0.36
N ILE A 67 -14.28 10.69 1.17
CA ILE A 67 -13.76 9.35 0.81
C ILE A 67 -14.46 8.81 -0.44
N LEU A 68 -15.79 8.88 -0.51
CA LEU A 68 -16.53 8.37 -1.67
C LEU A 68 -16.23 9.15 -2.95
N THR A 69 -16.00 10.45 -2.84
CA THR A 69 -15.56 11.29 -3.96
C THR A 69 -14.19 10.85 -4.47
N ALA A 70 -13.22 10.68 -3.56
CA ALA A 70 -11.90 10.18 -3.91
C ALA A 70 -11.94 8.76 -4.52
N ASP A 71 -12.77 7.86 -3.99
CA ASP A 71 -12.96 6.52 -4.54
C ASP A 71 -13.52 6.58 -5.97
N PHE A 72 -14.47 7.48 -6.24
CA PHE A 72 -15.00 7.66 -7.59
C PHE A 72 -13.92 8.14 -8.57
N GLU A 73 -13.11 9.12 -8.18
CA GLU A 73 -11.99 9.63 -8.99
C GLU A 73 -10.97 8.53 -9.29
N ILE A 74 -10.55 7.77 -8.27
CA ILE A 74 -9.60 6.66 -8.43
C ILE A 74 -10.19 5.59 -9.36
N GLY A 75 -11.45 5.21 -9.15
CA GLY A 75 -12.14 4.21 -9.99
C GLY A 75 -12.27 4.65 -11.45
N HIS A 76 -12.59 5.93 -11.66
CA HIS A 76 -12.66 6.53 -12.99
C HIS A 76 -11.28 6.54 -13.66
N PHE A 77 -10.24 6.97 -12.95
CA PHE A 77 -8.88 7.00 -13.48
C PHE A 77 -8.36 5.60 -13.85
N LEU A 78 -8.64 4.60 -13.00
CA LEU A 78 -8.30 3.21 -13.30
C LEU A 78 -8.98 2.73 -14.59
N ARG A 79 -10.29 3.00 -14.73
CA ARG A 79 -11.09 2.54 -15.86
C ARG A 79 -10.74 3.24 -17.18
N GLU A 80 -10.64 4.57 -17.17
CA GLU A 80 -10.49 5.35 -18.41
C GLU A 80 -9.03 5.58 -18.81
N ARG A 81 -8.09 5.61 -17.84
CA ARG A 81 -6.69 5.98 -18.11
C ARG A 81 -5.75 4.80 -17.92
N ILE A 82 -5.72 4.19 -16.72
CA ILE A 82 -4.71 3.17 -16.39
C ILE A 82 -4.94 1.87 -17.14
N ILE A 83 -6.15 1.29 -17.12
CA ILE A 83 -6.41 -0.02 -17.73
C ILE A 83 -6.14 0.00 -19.25
N PRO A 84 -6.67 0.96 -20.04
CA PRO A 84 -6.46 0.99 -21.48
C PRO A 84 -5.00 1.22 -21.89
N ARG A 85 -4.25 2.01 -21.10
CA ARG A 85 -2.87 2.43 -21.39
C ARG A 85 -1.85 1.82 -20.42
N SER A 86 -2.16 0.65 -19.85
CA SER A 86 -1.38 0.06 -18.75
C SER A 86 0.10 -0.15 -19.07
N VAL A 87 0.43 -0.46 -20.33
CA VAL A 87 1.82 -0.61 -20.78
C VAL A 87 2.56 0.74 -20.72
N LEU A 88 1.93 1.83 -21.18
CA LEU A 88 2.53 3.17 -21.18
C LEU A 88 2.72 3.72 -19.76
N TYR A 89 1.76 3.44 -18.85
CA TYR A 89 1.94 3.77 -17.43
C TYR A 89 3.01 2.92 -16.76
N PHE A 90 3.22 1.68 -17.20
CA PHE A 90 4.29 0.81 -16.70
C PHE A 90 5.67 1.25 -17.20
N THR A 91 5.81 1.66 -18.46
CA THR A 91 7.08 2.16 -19.02
C THR A 91 7.38 3.59 -18.58
N GLY A 92 6.35 4.36 -18.21
CA GLY A 92 6.44 5.75 -17.75
C GLY A 92 6.14 6.79 -18.83
N GLU A 93 5.98 6.38 -20.09
CA GLU A 93 5.73 7.26 -21.25
C GLU A 93 4.41 8.02 -21.14
N ALA A 94 3.36 7.40 -20.56
CA ALA A 94 2.05 8.06 -20.41
C ALA A 94 2.03 9.21 -19.39
N ILE A 95 3.11 9.40 -18.62
CA ILE A 95 3.23 10.48 -17.63
C ILE A 95 3.79 11.74 -18.31
N GLU A 96 4.60 11.57 -19.37
CA GLU A 96 5.24 12.67 -20.10
C GLU A 96 4.24 13.35 -21.05
N ASP A 97 3.33 12.57 -21.67
CA ASP A 97 2.29 13.09 -22.58
C ASP A 97 1.26 14.04 -21.91
N ASP A 98 1.13 14.02 -20.58
CA ASP A 98 0.15 14.86 -19.84
C ASP A 98 0.74 16.22 -19.41
N ASP A 99 2.07 16.40 -19.48
CA ASP A 99 2.76 17.67 -19.22
C ASP A 99 2.90 18.53 -20.50
N ASP A 100 2.75 17.95 -21.69
CA ASP A 100 2.97 18.62 -22.98
C ASP A 100 1.69 19.16 -23.67
N ASP A 101 0.50 19.03 -23.06
CA ASP A 101 -0.78 19.57 -23.61
C ASP A 101 -1.16 20.95 -23.03
N TYR A 102 -0.21 21.65 -22.41
CA TYR A 102 -0.36 23.04 -21.96
C TYR A 102 0.61 23.96 -22.73
N ASP A 103 0.41 24.07 -24.05
CA ASP A 103 0.95 25.19 -24.84
C ASP A 103 -0.18 25.93 -25.59
N GLU A 104 -0.51 27.10 -25.02
CA GLU A 104 -0.90 28.33 -25.70
C GLU A 104 -2.23 28.43 -26.49
N GLU A 105 -3.34 28.69 -25.76
CA GLU A 105 -4.25 29.78 -26.14
C GLU A 105 -4.77 30.53 -24.88
N GLY A 106 -4.72 31.86 -24.96
CA GLY A 106 -4.65 32.77 -23.82
C GLY A 106 -5.97 33.33 -23.27
N GLU A 107 -5.74 34.22 -22.29
CA GLU A 107 -6.62 35.22 -21.66
C GLU A 107 -7.33 34.84 -20.34
N GLU A 108 -6.61 35.09 -19.24
CA GLU A 108 -6.99 35.84 -18.03
C GLU A 108 -8.48 35.91 -17.63
N ALA A 109 -8.85 35.23 -16.53
CA ALA A 109 -9.56 35.83 -15.39
C ALA A 109 -9.78 34.81 -14.24
N ASP A 110 -9.16 35.12 -13.10
CA ASP A 110 -9.69 35.00 -11.73
C ASP A 110 -10.40 33.71 -11.25
N GLU A 111 -9.71 33.01 -10.33
CA GLU A 111 -10.16 32.58 -8.99
C GLU A 111 -9.65 31.18 -8.62
N ASP A 112 -8.60 31.17 -7.78
CA ASP A 112 -8.37 30.22 -6.68
C ASP A 112 -8.69 28.73 -6.94
N ASN A 113 -8.22 28.15 -8.05
CA ASN A 113 -8.18 26.70 -8.18
C ASN A 113 -6.89 26.15 -7.59
N PHE A 114 -7.04 25.58 -6.40
CA PHE A 114 -6.11 24.76 -5.64
C PHE A 114 -5.50 23.66 -6.52
N LEU A 115 -4.43 24.00 -7.25
CA LEU A 115 -3.57 23.03 -7.90
C LEU A 115 -2.81 22.28 -6.80
N VAL A 116 -3.42 21.20 -6.33
CA VAL A 116 -2.73 20.16 -5.55
C VAL A 116 -1.64 19.55 -6.42
N LYS A 117 -0.48 20.21 -6.43
CA LYS A 117 0.79 19.60 -6.79
C LYS A 117 1.02 18.47 -5.80
N VAL A 118 0.55 17.26 -6.12
CA VAL A 118 0.92 16.04 -5.40
C VAL A 118 2.40 15.77 -5.71
N LYS A 119 3.27 16.45 -4.97
CA LYS A 119 4.72 16.26 -5.07
C LYS A 119 5.06 14.95 -4.35
N VAL A 120 4.94 13.83 -5.06
CA VAL A 120 5.44 12.54 -4.59
C VAL A 120 6.97 12.65 -4.50
N LYS A 121 7.47 12.87 -3.27
CA LYS A 121 8.90 12.95 -2.98
C LYS A 121 9.48 11.53 -3.05
N VAL A 122 9.94 11.12 -4.23
CA VAL A 122 10.73 9.88 -4.36
C VAL A 122 12.07 10.13 -3.64
N LYS A 123 12.24 9.55 -2.46
CA LYS A 123 13.55 9.53 -1.79
C LYS A 123 14.34 8.38 -2.39
N SER A 124 15.36 8.72 -3.18
CA SER A 124 16.37 7.79 -3.68
C SER A 124 16.94 6.99 -2.50
N LEU A 125 16.50 5.75 -2.35
CA LEU A 125 17.07 4.76 -1.45
C LEU A 125 18.29 4.16 -2.15
N SER A 126 19.33 4.96 -2.27
CA SER A 126 20.65 4.45 -2.62
C SER A 126 21.18 3.64 -1.43
N ARG A 127 21.37 2.34 -1.68
CA ARG A 127 22.24 1.41 -0.95
C ARG A 127 21.69 0.81 0.35
N VAL A 128 20.76 -0.14 0.21
CA VAL A 128 20.62 -1.23 1.17
C VAL A 128 21.74 -2.24 0.88
N ARG A 129 22.64 -2.42 1.85
CA ARG A 129 23.65 -3.48 1.81
C ARG A 129 22.92 -4.82 1.85
N LEU A 130 23.21 -5.68 0.89
CA LEU A 130 22.81 -7.08 0.86
C LEU A 130 23.33 -7.73 2.16
N PHE A 131 22.47 -7.92 3.15
CA PHE A 131 22.75 -8.84 4.25
C PHE A 131 22.25 -10.19 3.77
N GLU A 132 23.20 -11.10 3.52
CA GLU A 132 22.91 -12.46 3.10
C GLU A 132 22.05 -13.17 4.14
N THR A 133 20.96 -13.76 3.66
CA THR A 133 20.05 -14.58 4.45
C THR A 133 20.73 -15.91 4.85
N PRO A 134 20.54 -16.43 6.07
CA PRO A 134 21.29 -17.60 6.59
C PRO A 134 20.99 -18.97 5.92
N TRP A 135 20.17 -19.04 4.87
CA TRP A 135 19.72 -20.32 4.31
C TRP A 135 20.74 -20.98 3.37
N THR A 136 21.81 -20.30 2.98
CA THR A 136 22.78 -20.84 2.00
C THR A 136 23.81 -21.81 2.62
N VAL A 137 23.85 -21.96 3.94
CA VAL A 137 24.81 -22.85 4.65
C VAL A 137 24.09 -24.11 5.16
N ALA A 138 23.61 -24.96 4.26
CA ALA A 138 23.07 -26.28 4.63
C ALA A 138 23.54 -27.44 3.74
N HIS A 139 24.40 -27.20 2.75
CA HIS A 139 24.90 -28.26 1.86
C HIS A 139 26.43 -28.35 1.82
N GLN A 140 27.06 -28.38 2.99
CA GLN A 140 28.44 -28.88 3.10
C GLN A 140 28.48 -29.97 4.17
N ALA A 141 27.99 -31.17 3.82
CA ALA A 141 28.29 -32.37 4.58
C ALA A 141 29.76 -32.76 4.31
N PRO A 142 30.56 -33.09 5.33
CA PRO A 142 31.93 -33.54 5.12
C PRO A 142 31.95 -34.91 4.44
N GLN A 143 32.73 -35.02 3.35
CA GLN A 143 33.14 -36.31 2.80
C GLN A 143 34.18 -36.94 3.76
N SER A 144 33.75 -37.89 4.59
CA SER A 144 34.65 -38.92 5.10
C SER A 144 33.86 -40.17 5.50
N MET A 145 34.04 -41.23 4.72
CA MET A 145 34.24 -42.59 5.21
C MET A 145 34.61 -43.47 4.00
N GLU A 146 35.89 -43.77 3.90
CA GLU A 146 36.41 -44.85 3.06
C GLU A 146 35.69 -46.15 3.43
N PHE A 147 35.10 -46.80 2.43
CA PHE A 147 34.70 -48.19 2.53
C PHE A 147 35.69 -49.00 1.68
N SER A 148 36.69 -49.57 2.35
CA SER A 148 37.62 -50.54 1.77
C SER A 148 36.84 -51.69 1.14
N ARG A 149 36.86 -51.76 -0.18
CA ARG A 149 36.35 -52.91 -0.93
C ARG A 149 37.43 -53.98 -0.94
N GLN A 150 37.22 -54.99 -0.11
CA GLN A 150 37.97 -56.25 -0.17
C GLN A 150 37.38 -57.05 -1.33
N GLU A 151 38.13 -57.18 -2.43
CA GLU A 151 37.85 -58.18 -3.47
C GLU A 151 38.72 -59.42 -3.25
N TYR A 152 38.11 -60.54 -3.60
CA TYR A 152 38.63 -61.90 -3.61
C TYR A 152 39.75 -62.07 -4.66
#